data_AF-A0A6G8NGE6-F1
#
_entry.id   AF-A0A6G8NGE6-F1
#
_cell.length_a   1.000
_cell.length_b   1.000
_cell.length_c   1.000
_cell.angle_alpha   90.00
_cell.angle_beta   90.00
_cell.angle_gamma   90.00
#
_symmetry.space_group_name_H-M   'P 1'
#
loop_
_entity.id
_entity.type
_entity.pdbx_description
1 polymer ?
#
loop_
_entity_poly.entity_id
_entity_poly.type
_entity_poly.pdbx_seq_one_letter_code
_entity_poly.pdbx_strand_id
1 'polypeptide(L)'
;MKHRTFYAVAAAAVLTCTAGCTTPYRNGQECKTKMVETYPATLPKLSYEIPRVSYQGTRVVVEGSYTEKIPPAGVTPIKVTSVPVQAAVECTFEGGNLKTFQWLTPASLAEKYPLKPGTDDTE
;
A
#
# COMPACT_ATOMS: atom_id res chain seq x y z
N MET A 1 -44.02 -11.16 -20.54
CA MET A 1 -43.38 -9.93 -20.00
C MET A 1 -42.78 -10.11 -18.61
N LYS A 2 -43.41 -10.88 -17.71
CA LYS A 2 -42.99 -11.06 -16.30
C LYS A 2 -41.56 -11.63 -16.12
N HIS A 3 -41.14 -12.60 -16.93
CA HIS A 3 -39.80 -13.19 -16.84
C HIS A 3 -38.68 -12.22 -17.23
N ARG A 4 -38.90 -11.37 -18.25
CA ARG A 4 -37.91 -10.36 -18.71
C ARG A 4 -37.62 -9.33 -17.62
N THR A 5 -38.64 -8.95 -16.85
CA THR A 5 -38.50 -8.06 -15.70
C THR A 5 -37.76 -8.74 -14.54
N PHE A 6 -38.04 -10.02 -14.25
CA PHE A 6 -37.30 -10.78 -13.24
C PHE A 6 -35.82 -10.97 -13.60
N TYR A 7 -35.49 -11.27 -14.85
CA TYR A 7 -34.10 -11.37 -15.30
C TYR A 7 -33.36 -10.03 -15.23
N ALA A 8 -34.03 -8.92 -15.57
CA ALA A 8 -33.44 -7.58 -15.48
C ALA A 8 -33.12 -7.19 -14.03
N VAL A 9 -34.03 -7.48 -13.08
CA VAL A 9 -33.82 -7.21 -11.65
C VAL A 9 -32.71 -8.11 -11.07
N ALA A 10 -32.69 -9.39 -11.43
CA ALA A 10 -31.64 -10.31 -11.01
C ALA A 10 -30.25 -9.90 -11.54
N ALA A 11 -30.16 -9.47 -12.80
CA ALA A 11 -28.90 -8.98 -13.38
C ALA A 11 -28.41 -7.70 -12.70
N ALA A 12 -29.31 -6.77 -12.36
CA ALA A 12 -28.96 -5.55 -11.62
C ALA A 12 -28.46 -5.85 -10.20
N ALA A 13 -29.05 -6.83 -9.51
CA ALA A 13 -28.64 -7.24 -8.17
C ALA A 13 -27.25 -7.93 -8.15
N VAL A 14 -26.90 -8.66 -9.20
CA VAL A 14 -25.56 -9.27 -9.33
C VAL A 14 -24.49 -8.19 -9.54
N LEU A 15 -24.78 -7.16 -10.34
CA LEU A 15 -23.83 -6.08 -10.62
C LEU A 15 -23.48 -5.26 -9.36
N THR A 16 -24.46 -4.94 -8.51
CA THR A 16 -24.22 -4.17 -7.27
C THR A 16 -23.38 -4.93 -6.25
N CYS A 17 -23.52 -6.26 -6.16
CA CYS A 17 -22.71 -7.09 -5.27
C CYS A 17 -21.23 -7.16 -5.68
N THR A 18 -20.88 -6.93 -6.95
CA THR A 18 -19.47 -6.94 -7.37
C THR A 18 -18.70 -5.69 -6.98
N ALA A 19 -19.39 -4.56 -6.72
CA ALA A 19 -18.74 -3.31 -6.34
C ALA A 19 -17.94 -3.46 -5.02
N GLY A 20 -18.51 -4.17 -4.04
CA GLY A 20 -17.83 -4.47 -2.76
C GLY A 20 -16.59 -5.36 -2.90
N CYS A 21 -16.50 -6.18 -3.94
CA CYS A 21 -15.33 -7.01 -4.22
C CYS A 21 -14.16 -6.21 -4.82
N THR A 22 -14.42 -5.01 -5.37
CA THR A 22 -13.37 -4.19 -6.00
C THR A 22 -12.71 -3.21 -5.01
N THR A 23 -13.41 -2.77 -3.97
CA THR A 23 -12.87 -1.82 -2.98
C THR A 23 -11.58 -2.31 -2.33
N PRO A 24 -11.48 -3.55 -1.79
CA PRO A 24 -10.22 -4.03 -1.21
C PRO A 24 -9.06 -3.99 -2.20
N TYR A 25 -9.31 -4.37 -3.46
CA TYR A 25 -8.29 -4.34 -4.51
C TYR A 25 -7.88 -2.91 -4.87
N ARG A 26 -8.85 -1.99 -5.04
CA ARG A 26 -8.58 -0.58 -5.36
C ARG A 26 -7.79 0.09 -4.24
N ASN A 27 -8.17 -0.12 -2.99
CA ASN A 27 -7.46 0.38 -1.82
C ASN A 27 -6.02 -0.19 -1.77
N GLY A 28 -5.86 -1.47 -2.11
CA GLY A 28 -4.56 -2.13 -2.30
C GLY A 28 -3.66 -1.38 -3.29
N GLN A 29 -4.19 -1.08 -4.48
CA GLN A 29 -3.45 -0.37 -5.53
C GLN A 29 -3.17 1.09 -5.16
N GLU A 30 -4.13 1.79 -4.54
CA GLU A 30 -3.95 3.17 -4.10
C GLU A 30 -2.85 3.28 -3.04
N CYS A 31 -2.81 2.35 -2.07
CA CYS A 31 -1.75 2.32 -1.07
C CYS A 31 -0.37 2.08 -1.71
N LYS A 32 -0.29 1.17 -2.68
CA LYS A 32 0.95 0.94 -3.45
C LYS A 32 1.37 2.20 -4.23
N THR A 33 0.42 2.89 -4.87
CA THR A 33 0.71 4.16 -5.54
C THR A 33 1.27 5.19 -4.57
N LYS A 34 0.72 5.31 -3.36
CA LYS A 34 1.27 6.18 -2.31
C LYS A 34 2.67 5.80 -1.86
N MET A 35 2.96 4.50 -1.74
CA MET A 35 4.33 4.02 -1.49
C MET A 35 5.30 4.53 -2.56
N VAL A 36 4.93 4.43 -3.84
CA VAL A 36 5.77 4.88 -4.96
C VAL A 36 5.90 6.41 -4.98
N GLU A 37 4.82 7.16 -4.79
CA GLU A 37 4.81 8.63 -4.78
C GLU A 37 5.70 9.21 -3.67
N THR A 38 5.72 8.57 -2.51
CA THR A 38 6.48 9.04 -1.33
C THR A 38 7.88 8.45 -1.24
N TYR A 39 8.21 7.48 -2.10
CA TYR A 39 9.54 6.89 -2.16
C TYR A 39 10.56 7.88 -2.78
N PRO A 40 11.70 8.15 -2.12
CA PRO A 40 12.68 9.08 -2.65
C PRO A 40 13.32 8.59 -3.96
N ALA A 41 13.34 9.44 -4.98
CA ALA A 41 14.00 9.14 -6.26
C ALA A 41 15.53 8.97 -6.15
N THR A 42 16.12 9.40 -5.03
CA THR A 42 17.55 9.23 -4.73
C THR A 42 17.90 7.83 -4.23
N LEU A 43 16.90 7.05 -3.77
CA LEU A 43 17.12 5.68 -3.31
C LEU A 43 17.11 4.70 -4.49
N PRO A 44 17.72 3.50 -4.34
CA PRO A 44 17.70 2.46 -5.35
C PRO A 44 16.27 2.05 -5.76
N LYS A 45 16.14 1.32 -6.86
CA LYS A 45 14.82 0.84 -7.31
C LYS A 45 14.12 0.02 -6.21
N LEU A 46 12.91 0.45 -5.84
CA LEU A 46 12.03 -0.28 -4.95
C LEU A 46 11.35 -1.44 -5.68
N SER A 47 11.42 -2.63 -5.11
CA SER A 47 10.56 -3.77 -5.42
C SER A 47 9.41 -3.83 -4.43
N TYR A 48 8.26 -4.38 -4.84
CA TYR A 48 7.05 -4.46 -4.02
C TYR A 48 6.40 -5.82 -4.15
N GLU A 49 5.83 -6.28 -3.04
CA GLU A 49 4.97 -7.45 -2.97
C GLU A 49 3.53 -7.08 -3.33
N ILE A 50 2.70 -8.10 -3.51
CA ILE A 50 1.27 -7.91 -3.65
C ILE A 50 0.72 -7.27 -2.36
N PRO A 51 -0.05 -6.17 -2.43
CA PRO A 51 -0.63 -5.53 -1.26
C PRO A 51 -1.38 -6.51 -0.37
N ARG A 52 -1.07 -6.51 0.93
CA ARG A 52 -1.80 -7.28 1.93
C ARG A 52 -2.98 -6.46 2.40
N VAL A 53 -4.18 -6.94 2.08
CA VAL A 53 -5.43 -6.25 2.40
C VAL A 53 -6.14 -6.97 3.54
N SER A 54 -6.44 -6.24 4.60
CA SER A 54 -7.18 -6.73 5.78
C SER A 54 -8.52 -6.01 5.90
N TYR A 55 -9.45 -6.60 6.66
CA TYR A 55 -10.71 -5.97 7.06
C TYR A 55 -11.50 -5.35 5.89
N GLN A 56 -11.77 -6.14 4.84
CA GLN A 56 -12.52 -5.69 3.65
C GLN A 56 -11.91 -4.45 2.95
N GLY A 57 -10.62 -4.18 3.10
CA GLY A 57 -9.96 -3.04 2.46
C GLY A 57 -9.70 -1.85 3.37
N THR A 58 -10.14 -1.87 4.63
CA THR A 58 -9.95 -0.72 5.53
C THR A 58 -8.54 -0.59 6.06
N ARG A 59 -7.73 -1.66 6.02
CA ARG A 59 -6.30 -1.61 6.36
C ARG A 59 -5.49 -2.36 5.31
N VAL A 60 -4.53 -1.69 4.71
CA VAL A 60 -3.66 -2.23 3.66
C VAL A 60 -2.21 -2.05 4.09
N VAL A 61 -1.41 -3.11 3.96
CA VAL A 61 0.04 -3.05 4.10
C VAL A 61 0.67 -3.40 2.76
N VAL A 62 1.58 -2.56 2.28
CA VAL A 62 2.39 -2.86 1.08
C VAL A 62 3.82 -3.04 1.53
N GLU A 63 4.33 -4.25 1.31
CA GLU A 63 5.72 -4.61 1.59
C GLU A 63 6.55 -4.45 0.32
N GLY A 64 7.84 -4.23 0.51
CA GLY A 64 8.82 -4.10 -0.55
C GLY A 64 10.23 -4.24 -0.04
N SER A 65 11.18 -4.15 -0.97
CA SER A 65 12.59 -4.12 -0.63
C SER A 65 13.40 -3.42 -1.70
N TYR A 66 14.56 -2.91 -1.34
CA TYR A 66 15.54 -2.39 -2.28
C TYR A 66 16.94 -2.78 -1.83
N THR A 67 17.92 -2.76 -2.74
CA THR A 67 19.29 -3.15 -2.42
C THR A 67 20.17 -1.92 -2.26
N GLU A 68 20.73 -1.74 -1.07
CA GLU A 68 21.76 -0.73 -0.82
C GLU A 68 23.15 -1.29 -1.09
N LYS A 69 24.02 -0.42 -1.62
CA LYS A 69 25.44 -0.72 -1.81
C LYS A 69 26.22 -0.02 -0.72
N ILE A 70 26.95 -0.80 0.07
CA ILE A 70 27.80 -0.26 1.14
C ILE A 70 29.20 -0.02 0.55
N PRO A 71 29.69 1.24 0.54
CA PRO A 71 31.04 1.53 0.11
C PRO A 71 32.06 0.84 1.02
N PRO A 72 33.18 0.35 0.48
CA PRO A 72 34.22 -0.25 1.29
C PRO A 72 34.86 0.79 2.24
N ALA A 73 34.99 0.46 3.52
CA ALA A 73 35.52 1.35 4.56
C ALA A 73 37.06 1.53 4.53
N GLY A 74 37.73 1.14 3.43
CA GLY A 74 39.18 1.19 3.24
C GLY A 74 39.93 0.08 3.99
N VAL A 75 40.74 -0.72 3.25
CA VAL A 75 42.22 -0.92 3.29
C VAL A 75 42.66 -2.09 2.37
N THR A 76 41.74 -2.79 1.69
CA THR A 76 42.04 -3.90 0.75
C THR A 76 41.07 -3.86 -0.45
N PRO A 77 41.22 -4.66 -1.54
CA PRO A 77 40.24 -4.64 -2.63
C PRO A 77 38.94 -5.31 -2.15
N ILE A 78 38.10 -4.53 -1.47
CA ILE A 78 36.88 -4.99 -0.82
C ILE A 78 35.76 -4.90 -1.86
N LYS A 79 35.28 -6.06 -2.29
CA LYS A 79 34.07 -6.22 -3.08
C LYS A 79 32.94 -5.38 -2.48
N VAL A 80 32.27 -4.56 -3.31
CA VAL A 80 31.07 -3.82 -2.90
C VAL A 80 30.07 -4.81 -2.30
N THR A 81 29.69 -4.57 -1.05
CA THR A 81 28.70 -5.40 -0.36
C THR A 81 27.31 -4.82 -0.64
N SER A 82 26.39 -5.70 -0.99
CA SER A 82 25.00 -5.34 -1.23
C SER A 82 24.13 -5.95 -0.14
N VAL A 83 23.27 -5.12 0.46
CA VAL A 83 22.39 -5.54 1.54
C VAL A 83 20.93 -5.23 1.15
N PRO A 84 20.01 -6.19 1.29
CA PRO A 84 18.59 -5.92 1.11
C PRO A 84 18.07 -5.08 2.29
N VAL A 85 17.37 -4.00 1.97
CA VAL A 85 16.67 -3.15 2.92
C VAL A 85 15.17 -3.36 2.74
N GLN A 86 14.50 -3.68 3.85
CA GLN A 86 13.05 -3.90 3.87
C GLN A 86 12.31 -2.57 3.93
N ALA A 87 11.27 -2.47 3.11
CA ALA A 87 10.40 -1.33 2.99
C ALA A 87 8.96 -1.78 3.25
N ALA A 88 8.19 -1.00 4.00
CA ALA A 88 6.76 -1.24 4.13
C ALA A 88 6.01 0.04 4.48
N VAL A 89 4.79 0.14 3.97
CA VAL A 89 3.84 1.19 4.30
C VAL A 89 2.54 0.60 4.77
N GLU A 90 1.82 1.35 5.58
CA GLU A 90 0.44 1.06 5.95
C GLU A 90 -0.48 2.21 5.52
N CYS A 91 -1.64 1.83 5.01
CA CYS A 91 -2.72 2.73 4.68
C CYS A 91 -4.01 2.28 5.35
N THR A 92 -4.77 3.24 5.88
CA THR A 92 -6.14 2.99 6.34
C THR A 92 -7.15 3.67 5.43
N PHE A 93 -8.32 3.07 5.30
CA PHE A 93 -9.37 3.52 4.40
C PHE A 93 -10.74 3.52 5.08
N GLU A 94 -11.53 4.51 4.71
CA GLU A 94 -12.96 4.57 5.00
C GLU A 94 -13.73 4.34 3.69
N GLY A 95 -14.23 3.12 3.52
CA GLY A 95 -14.71 2.65 2.21
C GLY A 95 -13.58 2.65 1.18
N GLY A 96 -13.73 3.44 0.12
CA GLY A 96 -12.73 3.60 -0.93
C GLY A 96 -11.85 4.85 -0.79
N ASN A 97 -11.91 5.55 0.33
CA ASN A 97 -11.17 6.80 0.54
C ASN A 97 -10.01 6.58 1.52
N LEU A 98 -8.80 6.96 1.11
CA LEU A 98 -7.61 6.92 1.96
C LEU A 98 -7.73 7.90 3.14
N LYS A 99 -7.61 7.39 4.36
CA LYS A 99 -7.66 8.19 5.60
C LYS A 99 -6.27 8.47 6.15
N THR A 100 -5.45 7.43 6.30
CA THR A 100 -4.07 7.59 6.79
C THR A 100 -3.09 6.85 5.90
N PHE A 101 -1.86 7.35 5.88
CA PHE A 101 -0.70 6.74 5.25
C PHE A 101 0.48 6.89 6.20
N GLN A 102 1.25 5.83 6.39
CA GLN A 102 2.52 5.87 7.11
C GLN A 102 3.55 4.96 6.46
N TRP A 103 4.82 5.33 6.62
CA TRP A 103 5.91 4.38 6.45
C TRP A 103 6.12 3.59 7.75
N LEU A 104 6.29 2.27 7.62
CA LEU A 104 6.61 1.36 8.73
C LEU A 104 8.12 1.08 8.81
N THR A 105 8.78 0.99 7.66
CA THR A 105 10.22 0.73 7.53
C THR A 105 10.70 1.16 6.14
N PRO A 106 11.97 1.55 5.96
CA PRO A 106 13.01 1.76 6.98
C PRO A 106 12.71 2.94 7.91
N ALA A 107 13.38 2.98 9.06
CA ALA A 107 13.19 4.02 10.09
C ALA A 107 13.31 5.44 9.52
N SER A 108 14.26 5.66 8.61
CA SER A 108 14.47 6.94 7.93
C SER A 108 13.25 7.42 7.12
N LEU A 109 12.45 6.51 6.56
CA LEU A 109 11.20 6.85 5.89
C LEU A 109 10.03 6.94 6.89
N ALA A 110 9.98 6.05 7.88
CA ALA A 110 8.98 6.07 8.94
C ALA A 110 8.98 7.40 9.72
N GLU A 111 10.17 7.91 10.05
CA GLU A 111 10.36 9.20 10.73
C GLU A 111 9.86 10.38 9.89
N LYS A 112 10.01 10.31 8.55
CA LYS A 112 9.55 11.36 7.63
C LYS A 112 8.03 11.34 7.44
N TYR A 113 7.40 10.17 7.58
CA TYR A 113 5.97 9.97 7.38
C TYR A 113 5.34 9.26 8.60
N PRO A 114 5.36 9.90 9.79
CA PRO A 114 4.80 9.32 10.99
C PRO A 114 3.28 9.28 10.90
N LEU A 115 2.67 8.30 11.58
CA LEU A 115 1.24 8.35 11.85
C LEU A 115 0.90 9.63 12.60
N LYS A 116 -0.01 10.41 12.03
CA LYS A 116 -0.74 11.41 12.80
C LYS A 116 -1.97 10.70 13.37
N PRO A 117 -2.14 10.64 14.70
CA PRO A 117 -3.41 10.24 15.29
C PRO A 117 -4.51 11.11 14.68
N GLY A 118 -5.63 10.51 14.27
CA GLY A 118 -6.75 11.27 13.72
C GLY A 118 -7.24 12.26 14.76
N THR A 119 -7.34 13.54 14.39
CA THR A 119 -7.95 14.59 15.23
C THR A 119 -9.48 14.52 15.22
N ASP A 120 -10.07 13.45 14.69
CA ASP A 120 -11.50 13.33 14.43
C ASP A 120 -12.25 12.51 15.50
N ASP A 121 -11.61 12.14 16.61
CA ASP A 121 -12.28 11.52 17.77
C ASP A 121 -12.94 12.57 18.70
N THR A 122 -13.19 13.79 18.21
CA THR A 122 -13.89 14.85 18.97
C THR A 122 -14.83 15.64 18.05
N GLU A 123 -16.00 15.06 17.76
CA GLU A 123 -17.29 15.77 17.79
C GLU A 123 -18.45 14.78 17.96
#